data_AF-A0A4Q4YKT7-F1
#
_entry.id   AF-A0A4Q4YKT7-F1
#
_cell.length_a   1.000
_cell.length_b   1.000
_cell.length_c   1.000
_cell.angle_alpha   90.00
_cell.angle_beta   90.00
_cell.angle_gamma   90.00
#
_symmetry.space_group_name_H-M   'P 1'
#
loop_
_entity.id
_entity.type
_entity.pdbx_description
1 polymer ?
#
loop_
_entity_poly.entity_id
_entity_poly.type
_entity_poly.pdbx_seq_one_letter_code
_entity_poly.pdbx_strand_id
1 'polypeptide(L)'
;MDSSTSLTDTVVAAMRKLFPEELADKSWDNTGLLLGEAPRSSSAPNDERSTVLLTNDLTAEVVDEALKENVRVIICYHPVIFKGIKSLTTQDPMQMQLLRLAAERIAVYCPHSAIDAAVGGMCDWLCDILTMGGVHKQQVVCRALRPIAGPLPQGQENAGYGREMVLPQQTDLHTLLRRLSAGTTGSPYVMVAMPERMKRPGQPPPMISKIAVCPGSGASVFGDTDADLLVTGEMSHHEALRHTQCGRVVATVFHSNSERRYLKDVLRPMLEKRLQGTPASGARIIVSAADRDPYEIINRAKPVALQRAKPASRQRAKPASRQRAKPCQEQTLDAQDQYTFQALLQAIEAMEPGPSTSGNNDNSEPIPQSPRSPPGMASVPNPPSLDEPMLGSGGDWQLPYSEAATGSPSDVLMGAMQPAPDPVPKREDPDEDPREDTPVGSPVKTEHWYNEGW
;
A
#
# COMPACT_ATOMS: atom_id res chain seq x y z
N MET A 1 -14.80 31.42 17.95
CA MET A 1 -15.52 30.14 17.92
C MET A 1 -15.64 29.80 16.45
N ASP A 2 -14.62 29.12 15.94
CA ASP A 2 -14.42 28.97 14.50
C ASP A 2 -15.39 27.95 13.91
N SER A 3 -15.75 28.12 12.63
CA SER A 3 -16.76 27.34 11.91
C SER A 3 -16.75 25.84 12.26
N SER A 4 -17.92 25.24 12.50
CA SER A 4 -18.04 23.81 12.80
C SER A 4 -17.22 22.98 11.81
N THR A 5 -16.15 22.34 12.28
CA THR A 5 -15.27 21.48 11.48
C THR A 5 -16.10 20.41 10.79
N SER A 6 -15.97 20.25 9.47
CA SER A 6 -16.76 19.27 8.72
C SER A 6 -16.34 17.83 9.06
N LEU A 7 -17.17 16.85 8.70
CA LEU A 7 -16.79 15.45 8.78
C LEU A 7 -15.53 15.19 7.95
N THR A 8 -15.46 15.73 6.73
CA THR A 8 -14.31 15.59 5.83
C THR A 8 -13.05 16.13 6.49
N ASP A 9 -13.08 17.35 7.03
CA ASP A 9 -11.92 17.93 7.70
C ASP A 9 -11.45 17.09 8.89
N THR A 10 -12.39 16.57 9.68
CA THR A 10 -12.09 15.73 10.83
C THR A 10 -11.46 14.40 10.43
N VAL A 11 -12.00 13.74 9.39
CA VAL A 11 -11.49 12.47 8.86
C VAL A 11 -10.14 12.65 8.20
N VAL A 12 -9.96 13.69 7.38
CA VAL A 12 -8.67 14.01 6.75
C VAL A 12 -7.61 14.33 7.81
N ALA A 13 -7.95 15.12 8.82
CA ALA A 13 -7.03 15.40 9.93
C ALA A 13 -6.69 14.14 10.74
N ALA A 14 -7.62 13.21 10.90
CA ALA A 14 -7.35 11.92 11.54
C ALA A 14 -6.39 11.08 10.69
N MET A 15 -6.63 10.98 9.38
CA MET A 15 -5.76 10.24 8.45
C MET A 15 -4.35 10.81 8.41
N ARG A 16 -4.18 12.14 8.32
CA ARG A 16 -2.88 12.82 8.36
C ARG A 16 -2.09 12.58 9.64
N LYS A 17 -2.79 12.36 10.77
CA LYS A 17 -2.13 12.03 12.03
C LYS A 17 -1.72 10.56 12.14
N LEU A 18 -2.45 9.66 11.48
CA LEU A 18 -2.08 8.25 11.41
C LEU A 18 -0.94 8.04 10.39
N PHE A 19 -1.07 8.65 9.22
CA PHE A 19 -0.17 8.54 8.08
C PHE A 19 0.10 9.94 7.52
N PRO A 20 1.14 10.63 8.03
CA PRO A 20 1.50 11.97 7.57
C PRO A 20 1.78 12.00 6.07
N GLU A 21 1.18 12.95 5.34
CA GLU A 21 1.35 13.10 3.88
C GLU A 21 2.80 13.43 3.51
N GLU A 22 3.61 13.93 4.44
CA GLU A 22 5.04 14.17 4.27
C GLU A 22 5.82 12.88 4.00
N LEU A 23 5.27 11.72 4.34
CA LEU A 23 5.87 10.42 4.05
C LEU A 23 5.62 9.94 2.61
N ALA A 24 4.64 10.54 1.91
CA ALA A 24 4.35 10.16 0.53
C ALA A 24 5.46 10.63 -0.45
N ASP A 25 5.63 9.89 -1.54
CA ASP A 25 6.59 10.25 -2.59
C ASP A 25 6.05 11.38 -3.46
N LYS A 26 6.52 12.60 -3.19
CA LYS A 26 6.06 13.80 -3.90
C LYS A 26 6.52 13.87 -5.37
N SER A 27 7.41 12.98 -5.82
CA SER A 27 7.90 13.01 -7.21
C SER A 27 6.96 12.35 -8.21
N TRP A 28 6.12 11.42 -7.76
CA TRP A 28 5.21 10.67 -8.62
C TRP A 28 3.81 10.44 -8.02
N ASP A 29 3.66 10.46 -6.70
CA ASP A 29 2.40 10.15 -6.03
C ASP A 29 1.45 11.36 -5.97
N ASN A 30 0.15 11.07 -5.83
CA ASN A 30 -0.88 12.06 -5.55
C ASN A 30 -1.68 11.68 -4.29
N THR A 31 -1.03 11.81 -3.14
CA THR A 31 -1.63 11.61 -1.81
C THR A 31 -2.32 12.89 -1.31
N GLY A 32 -3.46 12.73 -0.63
CA GLY A 32 -4.19 13.81 0.04
C GLY A 32 -5.68 13.87 -0.33
N LEU A 33 -6.31 15.03 -0.11
CA LEU A 33 -7.70 15.27 -0.50
C LEU A 33 -7.79 15.55 -2.01
N LEU A 34 -8.23 14.56 -2.79
CA LEU A 34 -8.24 14.61 -4.26
C LEU A 34 -9.57 15.12 -4.84
N LEU A 35 -10.67 14.91 -4.12
CA LEU A 35 -11.97 15.51 -4.43
C LEU A 35 -12.54 16.12 -3.16
N GLY A 36 -12.68 17.43 -3.14
CA GLY A 36 -13.34 18.15 -2.05
C GLY A 36 -14.86 18.17 -2.20
N GLU A 37 -15.54 18.64 -1.16
CA GLU A 37 -16.98 18.82 -1.19
C GLU A 37 -17.35 20.05 -2.04
N ALA A 38 -18.33 19.92 -2.94
CA ALA A 38 -18.84 21.07 -3.67
C ALA A 38 -19.41 22.14 -2.70
N PRO A 39 -19.31 23.45 -2.98
CA PRO A 39 -19.89 24.49 -2.13
C PRO A 39 -21.39 24.32 -1.90
N ARG A 40 -21.91 24.79 -0.75
CA ARG A 40 -23.36 24.81 -0.44
C ARG A 40 -23.93 26.20 -0.68
N SER A 41 -25.14 26.25 -1.23
CA SER A 41 -25.99 27.43 -1.03
C SER A 41 -26.27 27.60 0.47
N SER A 42 -26.27 28.84 0.95
CA SER A 42 -26.64 29.18 2.33
C SER A 42 -28.06 28.75 2.69
N SER A 43 -28.92 28.52 1.70
CA SER A 43 -30.29 28.04 1.86
C SER A 43 -30.43 26.50 1.87
N ALA A 44 -29.35 25.75 1.65
CA ALA A 44 -29.44 24.29 1.52
C ALA A 44 -29.56 23.62 2.91
N PRO A 45 -30.38 22.55 3.05
CA PRO A 45 -30.63 21.88 4.34
C PRO A 45 -29.42 21.08 4.83
N ASN A 46 -29.08 21.16 6.12
CA ASN A 46 -27.85 20.60 6.66
C ASN A 46 -27.55 19.16 6.19
N ASP A 47 -26.30 18.87 5.86
CA ASP A 47 -25.91 17.53 5.39
C ASP A 47 -25.64 16.64 6.60
N GLU A 48 -26.58 15.75 6.91
CA GLU A 48 -26.51 14.87 8.08
C GLU A 48 -25.73 13.57 7.83
N ARG A 49 -25.20 13.37 6.61
CA ARG A 49 -24.44 12.16 6.27
C ARG A 49 -23.18 12.05 7.12
N SER A 50 -23.07 10.95 7.84
CA SER A 50 -21.97 10.65 8.76
C SER A 50 -21.21 9.37 8.40
N THR A 51 -21.38 8.84 7.17
CA THR A 51 -20.73 7.59 6.75
C THR A 51 -19.41 7.87 6.01
N VAL A 52 -18.36 7.14 6.39
CA VAL A 52 -17.06 7.08 5.71
C VAL A 52 -16.90 5.70 5.06
N LEU A 53 -16.51 5.65 3.78
CA LEU A 53 -16.25 4.41 3.05
C LEU A 53 -14.75 4.24 2.83
N LEU A 54 -14.21 3.08 3.15
CA LEU A 54 -12.85 2.68 2.79
C LEU A 54 -12.90 1.77 1.55
N THR A 55 -12.03 2.03 0.58
CA THR A 55 -11.91 1.21 -0.64
C THR A 55 -10.47 1.20 -1.13
N ASN A 56 -10.05 0.15 -1.83
CA ASN A 56 -8.75 0.13 -2.49
C ASN A 56 -8.81 0.96 -3.78
N ASP A 57 -9.78 0.60 -4.63
CA ASP A 57 -10.01 1.16 -5.95
C ASP A 57 -11.39 1.83 -6.03
N LEU A 58 -11.50 2.95 -6.76
CA LEU A 58 -12.76 3.68 -6.95
C LEU A 58 -13.43 3.32 -8.28
N THR A 59 -14.11 2.18 -8.33
CA THR A 59 -14.85 1.72 -9.51
C THR A 59 -16.29 2.26 -9.57
N ALA A 60 -16.99 1.99 -10.68
CA ALA A 60 -18.41 2.35 -10.82
C ALA A 60 -19.29 1.72 -9.74
N GLU A 61 -19.03 0.46 -9.41
CA GLU A 61 -19.76 -0.32 -8.41
C GLU A 61 -19.52 0.22 -7.00
N VAL A 62 -18.29 0.68 -6.71
CA VAL A 62 -17.96 1.35 -5.44
C VAL A 62 -18.67 2.70 -5.32
N VAL A 63 -18.77 3.46 -6.42
CA VAL A 63 -19.56 4.70 -6.43
C VAL A 63 -21.05 4.40 -6.20
N ASP A 64 -21.61 3.39 -6.88
CA ASP A 64 -23.01 2.98 -6.68
C ASP A 64 -23.29 2.59 -5.22
N GLU A 65 -22.36 1.84 -4.61
CA GLU A 65 -22.41 1.50 -3.19
C GLU A 65 -22.34 2.75 -2.31
N ALA A 66 -21.42 3.68 -2.58
CA ALA A 66 -21.26 4.90 -1.79
C ALA A 66 -22.53 5.76 -1.79
N LEU A 67 -23.19 5.88 -2.94
CA LEU A 67 -24.46 6.61 -3.08
C LEU A 67 -25.58 5.92 -2.29
N LYS A 68 -25.67 4.59 -2.40
CA LYS A 68 -26.67 3.80 -1.68
C LYS A 68 -26.49 3.86 -0.16
N GLU A 69 -25.25 3.81 0.31
CA GLU A 69 -24.88 3.84 1.73
C GLU A 69 -24.83 5.26 2.31
N ASN A 70 -25.23 6.26 1.51
CA ASN A 70 -25.31 7.67 1.91
C ASN A 70 -23.96 8.18 2.46
N VAL A 71 -22.88 7.80 1.78
CA VAL A 71 -21.50 8.13 2.15
C VAL A 71 -21.24 9.62 2.00
N ARG A 72 -20.37 10.14 2.86
CA ARG A 72 -19.93 11.54 2.85
C ARG A 72 -18.47 11.70 2.45
N VAL A 73 -17.63 10.75 2.87
CA VAL A 73 -16.19 10.73 2.64
C VAL A 73 -15.79 9.34 2.19
N ILE A 74 -15.04 9.24 1.11
CA ILE A 74 -14.38 8.02 0.67
C ILE A 74 -12.89 8.17 0.97
N ILE A 75 -12.31 7.18 1.64
CA ILE A 75 -10.86 6.99 1.72
C ILE A 75 -10.53 5.91 0.70
N CYS A 76 -9.94 6.32 -0.42
CA CYS A 76 -9.54 5.46 -1.52
C CYS A 76 -8.03 5.24 -1.44
N TYR A 77 -7.58 4.00 -1.23
CA TYR A 77 -6.16 3.68 -1.06
C TYR A 77 -5.35 4.11 -2.29
N HIS A 78 -5.81 3.76 -3.50
CA HIS A 78 -5.21 4.22 -4.75
C HIS A 78 -5.74 5.61 -5.15
N PRO A 79 -4.88 6.49 -5.69
CA PRO A 79 -5.30 7.82 -6.07
C PRO A 79 -6.14 7.77 -7.35
N VAL A 80 -7.42 8.12 -7.23
CA VAL A 80 -8.34 8.24 -8.38
C VAL A 80 -7.84 9.24 -9.43
N ILE A 81 -7.15 10.29 -9.00
CA ILE A 81 -6.45 11.23 -9.87
C ILE A 81 -4.95 10.90 -9.78
N PHE A 82 -4.44 9.95 -10.57
CA PHE A 82 -3.01 9.63 -10.54
C PHE A 82 -2.17 10.65 -11.34
N LYS A 83 -2.66 11.08 -12.50
CA LYS A 83 -2.04 12.10 -13.35
C LYS A 83 -2.94 13.32 -13.47
N GLY A 84 -2.35 14.49 -13.71
CA GLY A 84 -3.09 15.73 -13.90
C GLY A 84 -4.14 15.61 -15.01
N ILE A 85 -5.39 15.92 -14.68
CA ILE A 85 -6.52 15.84 -15.61
C ILE A 85 -6.64 17.18 -16.36
N LYS A 86 -6.64 17.12 -17.70
CA LYS A 86 -6.79 18.32 -18.56
C LYS A 86 -8.25 18.71 -18.82
N SER A 87 -9.19 17.77 -18.64
CA SER A 87 -10.63 17.96 -18.84
C SER A 87 -11.41 16.97 -17.98
N LEU A 88 -12.54 17.39 -17.40
CA LEU A 88 -13.42 16.51 -16.61
C LEU A 88 -14.75 16.33 -17.35
N THR A 89 -14.96 15.13 -17.91
CA THR A 89 -16.11 14.81 -18.78
C THR A 89 -16.70 13.43 -18.47
N THR A 90 -17.83 13.09 -19.08
CA THR A 90 -18.48 11.79 -18.94
C THR A 90 -17.93 10.71 -19.88
N GLN A 91 -16.87 11.00 -20.64
CA GLN A 91 -16.32 10.08 -21.65
C GLN A 91 -15.30 9.10 -21.06
N ASP A 92 -14.61 9.52 -20.00
CA ASP A 92 -13.66 8.68 -19.28
C ASP A 92 -14.33 8.09 -18.02
N PRO A 93 -14.20 6.78 -17.75
CA PRO A 93 -14.86 6.15 -16.60
C PRO A 93 -14.45 6.75 -15.25
N MET A 94 -13.18 7.11 -15.06
CA MET A 94 -12.70 7.71 -13.82
C MET A 94 -13.27 9.12 -13.66
N GLN A 95 -13.24 9.94 -14.72
CA GLN A 95 -13.82 11.28 -14.70
C GLN A 95 -15.34 11.26 -14.46
N MET A 96 -16.06 10.29 -15.05
CA MET A 96 -17.48 10.07 -14.79
C MET A 96 -17.72 9.82 -13.29
N GLN A 97 -16.91 8.98 -12.64
CA GLN A 97 -17.06 8.74 -11.20
C GLN A 97 -16.82 10.00 -10.37
N LEU A 98 -15.79 10.78 -10.68
CA LEU A 98 -15.54 12.05 -10.01
C LEU A 98 -16.71 13.02 -10.18
N LEU A 99 -17.30 13.13 -11.37
CA LEU A 99 -18.47 13.96 -11.63
C LEU A 99 -19.69 13.51 -10.81
N ARG A 100 -19.94 12.20 -10.73
CA ARG A 100 -21.04 11.63 -9.93
C ARG A 100 -20.87 11.92 -8.44
N LEU A 101 -19.67 11.70 -7.91
CA LEU A 101 -19.36 12.00 -6.51
C LEU A 101 -19.43 13.50 -6.22
N ALA A 102 -18.91 14.34 -7.11
CA ALA A 102 -18.95 15.80 -6.95
C ALA A 102 -20.39 16.34 -6.93
N ALA A 103 -21.27 15.82 -7.80
CA ALA A 103 -22.69 16.16 -7.83
C ALA A 103 -23.38 15.81 -6.50
N GLU A 104 -22.99 14.69 -5.90
CA GLU A 104 -23.50 14.21 -4.60
C GLU A 104 -22.66 14.72 -3.42
N ARG A 105 -21.72 15.64 -3.71
CA ARG A 105 -20.82 16.31 -2.78
C ARG A 105 -19.89 15.39 -2.00
N ILE A 106 -19.67 14.15 -2.41
CA ILE A 106 -18.87 13.16 -1.69
C ILE A 106 -17.37 13.48 -1.86
N ALA A 107 -16.65 13.59 -0.76
CA ALA A 107 -15.21 13.84 -0.77
C ALA A 107 -14.42 12.55 -0.99
N VAL A 108 -13.24 12.64 -1.61
CA VAL A 108 -12.30 11.51 -1.79
C VAL A 108 -10.93 11.90 -1.28
N TYR A 109 -10.45 11.19 -0.26
CA TYR A 109 -9.10 11.30 0.29
C TYR A 109 -8.29 10.05 -0.06
N CYS A 110 -7.01 10.21 -0.34
CA CYS A 110 -6.11 9.14 -0.71
C CYS A 110 -4.83 9.14 0.15
N PRO A 111 -4.54 8.09 0.94
CA PRO A 111 -3.31 7.99 1.72
C PRO A 111 -2.12 7.35 0.99
N HIS A 112 -2.38 6.55 -0.05
CA HIS A 112 -1.43 5.81 -0.91
C HIS A 112 -0.01 5.59 -0.33
N SER A 113 1.01 6.22 -0.90
CA SER A 113 2.40 5.93 -0.53
C SER A 113 2.74 6.37 0.91
N ALA A 114 1.99 7.31 1.51
CA ALA A 114 2.19 7.67 2.92
C ALA A 114 1.86 6.52 3.87
N ILE A 115 0.82 5.73 3.59
CA ILE A 115 0.49 4.56 4.41
C ILE A 115 1.44 3.37 4.16
N ASP A 116 2.06 3.30 2.98
CA ASP A 116 3.08 2.29 2.69
C ASP A 116 4.40 2.59 3.38
N ALA A 117 4.77 3.86 3.44
CA ALA A 117 6.00 4.32 4.06
C ALA A 117 5.95 4.28 5.58
N ALA A 118 4.79 4.57 6.17
CA ALA A 118 4.63 4.78 7.61
C ALA A 118 4.98 3.56 8.47
N VAL A 119 5.55 3.84 9.64
CA VAL A 119 5.62 2.89 10.76
C VAL A 119 4.20 2.59 11.25
N GLY A 120 3.88 1.30 11.39
CA GLY A 120 2.53 0.80 11.64
C GLY A 120 1.63 0.77 10.40
N GLY A 121 2.21 1.04 9.23
CA GLY A 121 1.52 1.09 7.94
C GLY A 121 1.36 -0.28 7.26
N MET A 122 1.12 -0.24 5.95
CA MET A 122 0.83 -1.42 5.13
C MET A 122 1.96 -2.45 5.14
N CYS A 123 3.22 -2.00 4.99
CA CYS A 123 4.35 -2.92 4.94
C CYS A 123 4.56 -3.65 6.29
N ASP A 124 4.36 -2.97 7.41
CA ASP A 124 4.49 -3.58 8.74
C ASP A 124 3.38 -4.63 8.99
N TRP A 125 2.17 -4.39 8.47
CA TRP A 125 1.11 -5.39 8.51
C TRP A 125 1.43 -6.65 7.68
N LEU A 126 2.07 -6.52 6.51
CA LEU A 126 2.55 -7.69 5.76
C LEU A 126 3.63 -8.46 6.54
N CYS A 127 4.51 -7.76 7.26
CA CYS A 127 5.47 -8.41 8.18
C CYS A 127 4.76 -9.19 9.29
N ASP A 128 3.73 -8.59 9.88
CA ASP A 128 2.91 -9.24 10.91
C ASP A 128 2.28 -10.53 10.39
N ILE A 129 1.69 -10.51 9.17
CA ILE A 129 1.10 -11.71 8.55
C ILE A 129 2.11 -12.85 8.48
N LEU A 130 3.34 -12.57 8.05
CA LEU A 130 4.37 -13.60 7.83
C LEU A 130 4.94 -14.15 9.15
N THR A 131 4.86 -13.38 10.24
CA THR A 131 5.45 -13.71 11.55
C THR A 131 4.45 -14.28 12.56
N MET A 132 3.15 -14.07 12.35
CA MET A 132 2.02 -14.46 13.23
C MET A 132 1.89 -15.94 13.63
N GLY A 133 2.73 -16.86 13.14
CA GLY A 133 2.63 -18.30 13.39
C GLY A 133 3.67 -18.91 14.34
N GLY A 134 4.13 -18.17 15.37
CA GLY A 134 5.01 -18.72 16.42
C GLY A 134 6.26 -17.90 16.73
N VAL A 135 6.47 -16.78 16.03
CA VAL A 135 7.49 -15.81 16.40
C VAL A 135 6.81 -14.71 17.19
N HIS A 136 7.25 -14.45 18.43
CA HIS A 136 6.73 -13.32 19.19
C HIS A 136 7.01 -12.02 18.42
N LYS A 137 5.98 -11.22 18.10
CA LYS A 137 6.13 -9.94 17.36
C LYS A 137 7.30 -9.07 17.86
N GLN A 138 7.57 -9.13 19.16
CA GLN A 138 8.66 -8.42 19.84
C GLN A 138 10.08 -8.85 19.45
N GLN A 139 10.25 -9.97 18.74
CA GLN A 139 11.55 -10.53 18.36
C GLN A 139 11.91 -10.29 16.89
N VAL A 140 11.00 -9.75 16.08
CA VAL A 140 11.27 -9.47 14.66
C VAL A 140 11.45 -7.97 14.47
N VAL A 141 12.69 -7.57 14.21
CA VAL A 141 12.98 -6.18 13.84
C VAL A 141 12.69 -6.01 12.35
N CYS A 142 11.73 -5.15 12.03
CA CYS A 142 11.43 -4.74 10.66
C CYS A 142 12.11 -3.39 10.39
N ARG A 143 12.82 -3.27 9.28
CA ARG A 143 13.48 -2.02 8.85
C ARG A 143 12.98 -1.60 7.48
N ALA A 144 12.89 -0.30 7.21
CA ALA A 144 12.60 0.17 5.86
C ALA A 144 13.67 -0.29 4.88
N LEU A 145 13.26 -0.80 3.71
CA LEU A 145 14.19 -1.17 2.62
C LEU A 145 14.76 0.08 1.95
N ARG A 146 13.90 1.08 1.75
CA ARG A 146 14.25 2.41 1.22
C ARG A 146 13.82 3.48 2.23
N PRO A 147 14.65 3.78 3.24
CA PRO A 147 14.34 4.82 4.22
C PRO A 147 14.10 6.17 3.54
N ILE A 148 13.13 6.94 4.04
CA ILE A 148 12.95 8.33 3.59
C ILE A 148 14.05 9.18 4.20
N ALA A 149 14.72 9.96 3.35
CA ALA A 149 15.75 10.89 3.79
C ALA A 149 15.14 12.17 4.38
N GLY A 150 15.82 12.74 5.38
CA GLY A 150 15.45 14.03 5.97
C GLY A 150 14.71 13.92 7.30
N PRO A 151 14.18 15.04 7.82
CA PRO A 151 13.47 15.06 9.09
C PRO A 151 12.13 14.33 8.95
N LEU A 152 11.93 13.31 9.78
CA LEU A 152 10.70 12.54 9.84
C LEU A 152 9.83 13.03 11.01
N PRO A 153 8.49 12.95 10.89
CA PRO A 153 7.59 13.19 12.01
C PRO A 153 7.94 12.30 13.22
N GLN A 154 7.63 12.76 14.42
CA GLN A 154 7.85 11.97 15.65
C GLN A 154 7.13 10.62 15.57
N GLY A 155 7.82 9.53 15.93
CA GLY A 155 7.28 8.16 15.86
C GLY A 155 7.35 7.53 14.46
N GLN A 156 7.95 8.21 13.49
CA GLN A 156 8.14 7.74 12.11
C GLN A 156 9.62 7.58 11.76
N GLU A 157 10.49 7.36 12.75
CA GLU A 157 11.96 7.33 12.58
C GLU A 157 12.45 6.20 11.67
N ASN A 158 11.64 5.15 11.47
CA ASN A 158 11.91 4.02 10.58
C ASN A 158 10.98 4.03 9.35
N ALA A 159 10.41 5.18 8.99
CA ALA A 159 9.56 5.29 7.81
C ALA A 159 10.36 5.16 6.51
N GLY A 160 9.75 4.55 5.51
CA GLY A 160 10.32 4.33 4.19
C GLY A 160 9.63 3.20 3.42
N TYR A 161 10.01 3.01 2.16
CA TYR A 161 9.35 2.05 1.29
C TYR A 161 9.84 0.63 1.53
N GLY A 162 8.88 -0.30 1.54
CA GLY A 162 9.10 -1.71 1.83
C GLY A 162 9.60 -1.96 3.25
N ARG A 163 9.60 -3.23 3.65
CA ARG A 163 10.22 -3.68 4.89
C ARG A 163 11.09 -4.89 4.65
N GLU A 164 12.20 -4.94 5.37
CA GLU A 164 13.01 -6.13 5.49
C GLU A 164 12.97 -6.62 6.93
N MET A 165 12.86 -7.93 7.11
CA MET A 165 12.87 -8.58 8.41
C MET A 165 13.79 -9.80 8.39
N VAL A 166 14.45 -10.04 9.52
CA VAL A 166 15.19 -11.28 9.78
C VAL A 166 14.38 -12.11 10.77
N LEU A 167 14.07 -13.34 10.38
CA LEU A 167 13.36 -14.28 11.24
C LEU A 167 14.33 -14.80 12.33
N PRO A 168 13.92 -14.81 13.61
CA PRO A 168 14.75 -15.35 14.68
C PRO A 168 14.94 -16.87 14.56
N GLN A 169 14.00 -17.55 13.91
CA GLN A 169 14.12 -18.95 13.53
C GLN A 169 13.78 -19.11 12.06
N GLN A 170 14.63 -19.84 11.33
CA GLN A 170 14.36 -20.17 9.93
C GLN A 170 13.00 -20.87 9.81
N THR A 171 12.19 -20.42 8.85
CA THR A 171 10.86 -20.97 8.61
C THR A 171 10.79 -21.55 7.19
N ASP A 172 10.14 -22.69 7.03
CA ASP A 172 9.96 -23.28 5.71
C ASP A 172 9.05 -22.42 4.82
N LEU A 173 9.36 -22.36 3.53
CA LEU A 173 8.66 -21.53 2.55
C LEU A 173 7.15 -21.81 2.51
N HIS A 174 6.72 -23.07 2.63
CA HIS A 174 5.29 -23.41 2.55
C HIS A 174 4.50 -22.85 3.73
N THR A 175 5.08 -22.83 4.93
CA THR A 175 4.47 -22.19 6.10
C THR A 175 4.32 -20.69 5.88
N LEU A 176 5.32 -20.01 5.32
CA LEU A 176 5.23 -18.58 5.01
C LEU A 176 4.17 -18.29 3.93
N LEU A 177 4.11 -19.09 2.86
CA LEU A 177 3.11 -18.94 1.80
C LEU A 177 1.68 -19.19 2.31
N ARG A 178 1.49 -20.15 3.24
CA ARG A 178 0.19 -20.37 3.89
C ARG A 178 -0.24 -19.16 4.73
N ARG A 179 0.68 -18.59 5.50
CA ARG A 179 0.41 -17.37 6.28
C ARG A 179 0.08 -16.20 5.37
N LEU A 180 0.88 -15.98 4.34
CA LEU A 180 0.68 -14.93 3.34
C LEU A 180 -0.70 -15.03 2.68
N SER A 181 -1.03 -16.21 2.15
CA SER A 181 -2.35 -16.47 1.56
C SER A 181 -3.47 -16.22 2.59
N ALA A 182 -3.39 -16.85 3.77
CA ALA A 182 -4.42 -16.73 4.78
C ALA A 182 -4.60 -15.31 5.31
N GLY A 183 -3.55 -14.48 5.28
CA GLY A 183 -3.57 -13.08 5.72
C GLY A 183 -3.98 -12.08 4.63
N THR A 184 -3.86 -12.42 3.35
CA THR A 184 -4.17 -11.52 2.22
C THR A 184 -5.42 -11.98 1.47
N THR A 185 -5.27 -12.94 0.56
CA THR A 185 -6.31 -13.37 -0.40
C THR A 185 -7.27 -14.43 0.15
N GLY A 186 -6.85 -15.23 1.13
CA GLY A 186 -7.50 -16.48 1.51
C GLY A 186 -7.49 -17.55 0.40
N SER A 187 -6.77 -17.31 -0.71
CA SER A 187 -6.73 -18.21 -1.86
C SER A 187 -5.84 -19.42 -1.58
N PRO A 188 -6.24 -20.65 -1.95
CA PRO A 188 -5.34 -21.80 -1.86
C PRO A 188 -4.17 -21.72 -2.86
N TYR A 189 -4.13 -20.70 -3.72
CA TYR A 189 -3.10 -20.47 -4.72
C TYR A 189 -2.31 -19.21 -4.41
N VAL A 190 -0.98 -19.32 -4.46
CA VAL A 190 -0.03 -18.19 -4.43
C VAL A 190 0.88 -18.33 -5.65
N MET A 191 1.13 -17.24 -6.36
CA MET A 191 2.06 -17.22 -7.48
C MET A 191 3.48 -17.13 -6.94
N VAL A 192 4.34 -18.07 -7.34
CA VAL A 192 5.72 -18.15 -6.82
C VAL A 192 6.71 -18.35 -7.96
N ALA A 193 7.69 -17.45 -8.04
CA ALA A 193 8.90 -17.63 -8.84
C ALA A 193 10.05 -18.05 -7.93
N MET A 194 10.76 -19.11 -8.27
CA MET A 194 11.90 -19.59 -7.49
C MET A 194 12.98 -20.21 -8.40
N PRO A 195 14.24 -20.27 -7.95
CA PRO A 195 15.32 -20.90 -8.70
C PRO A 195 15.01 -22.38 -9.00
N GLU A 196 15.40 -22.86 -10.18
CA GLU A 196 15.05 -24.23 -10.63
C GLU A 196 15.57 -25.32 -9.68
N ARG A 197 16.74 -25.10 -9.08
CA ARG A 197 17.32 -26.01 -8.06
C ARG A 197 16.43 -26.23 -6.84
N MET A 198 15.50 -25.30 -6.56
CA MET A 198 14.56 -25.35 -5.43
C MET A 198 13.21 -26.00 -5.79
N LYS A 199 12.92 -26.24 -7.08
CA LYS A 199 11.66 -26.86 -7.54
C LYS A 199 11.70 -28.39 -7.60
N ARG A 200 12.81 -29.00 -7.19
CA ARG A 200 13.04 -30.44 -7.38
C ARG A 200 12.03 -31.28 -6.58
N PRO A 201 11.27 -32.19 -7.23
CA PRO A 201 10.35 -33.07 -6.53
C PRO A 201 11.06 -33.88 -5.43
N GLY A 202 10.38 -34.06 -4.30
CA GLY A 202 10.88 -34.86 -3.17
C GLY A 202 11.90 -34.16 -2.27
N GLN A 203 12.28 -32.90 -2.53
CA GLN A 203 13.06 -32.10 -1.59
C GLN A 203 12.15 -31.38 -0.58
N PRO A 204 12.60 -31.18 0.67
CA PRO A 204 11.88 -30.33 1.61
C PRO A 204 11.79 -28.89 1.09
N PRO A 205 10.76 -28.12 1.50
CA PRO A 205 10.65 -26.72 1.12
C PRO A 205 11.90 -25.92 1.55
N PRO A 206 12.31 -24.88 0.79
CA PRO A 206 13.41 -24.01 1.18
C PRO A 206 13.20 -23.40 2.58
N MET A 207 14.27 -23.28 3.35
CA MET A 207 14.28 -22.56 4.62
C MET A 207 14.59 -21.09 4.38
N ILE A 208 13.77 -20.20 4.94
CA ILE A 208 13.83 -18.75 4.78
C ILE A 208 14.30 -18.13 6.09
N SER A 209 15.26 -17.22 6.03
CA SER A 209 15.80 -16.47 7.19
C SER A 209 15.52 -14.98 7.08
N LYS A 210 15.57 -14.43 5.86
CA LYS A 210 15.36 -13.00 5.61
C LYS A 210 14.25 -12.79 4.58
N ILE A 211 13.33 -11.88 4.87
CA ILE A 211 12.19 -11.57 4.02
C ILE A 211 12.18 -10.07 3.73
N ALA A 212 11.94 -9.72 2.47
CA ALA A 212 11.63 -8.37 2.05
C ALA A 212 10.17 -8.31 1.56
N VAL A 213 9.41 -7.30 1.98
CA VAL A 213 8.00 -7.11 1.60
C VAL A 213 7.80 -5.70 1.03
N CYS A 214 6.95 -5.61 0.01
CA CYS A 214 6.42 -4.35 -0.50
C CYS A 214 5.05 -4.63 -1.13
N PRO A 215 3.94 -4.10 -0.58
CA PRO A 215 2.61 -4.24 -1.20
C PRO A 215 2.60 -3.62 -2.60
N GLY A 216 1.58 -3.95 -3.40
CA GLY A 216 1.43 -3.46 -4.77
C GLY A 216 2.57 -3.88 -5.69
N SER A 217 3.21 -2.90 -6.33
CA SER A 217 4.30 -3.09 -7.31
C SER A 217 5.68 -2.86 -6.68
N GLY A 218 6.24 -3.91 -6.06
CA GLY A 218 7.43 -3.78 -5.21
C GLY A 218 8.81 -3.88 -5.89
N ALA A 219 8.88 -4.13 -7.20
CA ALA A 219 10.12 -4.53 -7.85
C ALA A 219 11.27 -3.49 -7.72
N SER A 220 10.96 -2.21 -7.92
CA SER A 220 11.92 -1.11 -7.77
C SER A 220 12.39 -0.93 -6.32
N VAL A 221 11.49 -1.19 -5.36
CA VAL A 221 11.76 -1.07 -3.92
C VAL A 221 12.77 -2.12 -3.46
N PHE A 222 12.64 -3.37 -3.90
CA PHE A 222 13.53 -4.46 -3.50
C PHE A 222 15.00 -4.23 -3.89
N GLY A 223 15.25 -3.66 -5.08
CA GLY A 223 16.61 -3.43 -5.57
C GLY A 223 17.50 -4.67 -5.47
N ASP A 224 18.65 -4.52 -4.82
CA ASP A 224 19.64 -5.60 -4.65
C ASP A 224 19.60 -6.25 -3.26
N THR A 225 18.48 -6.17 -2.52
CA THR A 225 18.30 -6.84 -1.21
C THR A 225 18.81 -8.28 -1.20
N ASP A 226 19.43 -8.71 -0.12
CA ASP A 226 19.90 -10.08 0.07
C ASP A 226 18.85 -10.99 0.72
N ALA A 227 17.58 -10.56 0.79
CA ALA A 227 16.49 -11.37 1.30
C ALA A 227 16.29 -12.67 0.50
N ASP A 228 15.97 -13.75 1.23
CA ASP A 228 15.70 -15.08 0.66
C ASP A 228 14.33 -15.12 -0.05
N LEU A 229 13.36 -14.41 0.51
CA LEU A 229 11.98 -14.31 0.03
C LEU A 229 11.57 -12.85 -0.16
N LEU A 230 11.05 -12.54 -1.34
CA LEU A 230 10.43 -11.26 -1.70
C LEU A 230 8.92 -11.47 -1.77
N VAL A 231 8.14 -10.62 -1.09
CA VAL A 231 6.68 -10.68 -1.08
C VAL A 231 6.11 -9.38 -1.61
N THR A 232 5.30 -9.45 -2.67
CA THR A 232 4.68 -8.27 -3.27
C THR A 232 3.31 -8.58 -3.87
N GLY A 233 2.58 -7.57 -4.34
CA GLY A 233 1.33 -7.77 -5.07
C GLY A 233 1.60 -8.31 -6.46
N GLU A 234 2.50 -7.67 -7.20
CA GLU A 234 2.88 -8.06 -8.55
C GLU A 234 4.35 -7.78 -8.89
N MET A 235 4.83 -8.45 -9.94
CA MET A 235 6.19 -8.28 -10.47
C MET A 235 6.21 -8.73 -11.93
N SER A 236 6.94 -8.02 -12.80
CA SER A 236 7.05 -8.41 -14.21
C SER A 236 7.86 -9.69 -14.38
N HIS A 237 7.71 -10.33 -15.54
CA HIS A 237 8.42 -11.57 -15.87
C HIS A 237 9.95 -11.42 -15.74
N HIS A 238 10.53 -10.35 -16.27
CA HIS A 238 11.98 -10.17 -16.29
C HIS A 238 12.55 -9.84 -14.90
N GLU A 239 11.81 -9.09 -14.08
CA GLU A 239 12.19 -8.81 -12.69
C GLU A 239 12.17 -10.10 -11.85
N ALA A 240 11.10 -10.90 -11.98
CA ALA A 240 11.02 -12.19 -11.31
C ALA A 240 12.17 -13.12 -11.76
N LEU A 241 12.46 -13.17 -13.06
CA LEU A 241 13.57 -13.95 -13.60
C LEU A 241 14.91 -13.49 -13.01
N ARG A 242 15.17 -12.18 -12.97
CA ARG A 242 16.38 -11.61 -12.36
C ARG A 242 16.52 -12.05 -10.90
N HIS A 243 15.48 -11.91 -10.08
CA HIS A 243 15.54 -12.29 -8.67
C HIS A 243 15.77 -13.80 -8.49
N THR A 244 15.14 -14.65 -9.29
CA THR A 244 15.39 -16.11 -9.24
C THR A 244 16.79 -16.51 -9.71
N GLN A 245 17.39 -15.79 -10.67
CA GLN A 245 18.79 -15.99 -11.06
C GLN A 245 19.77 -15.59 -9.95
N CYS A 246 19.42 -14.60 -9.15
CA CYS A 246 20.15 -14.23 -7.92
C CYS A 246 19.88 -15.19 -6.74
N GLY A 247 19.13 -16.27 -6.94
CA GLY A 247 18.87 -17.27 -5.91
C GLY A 247 17.72 -16.97 -4.95
N ARG A 248 16.93 -15.92 -5.22
CA ARG A 248 15.82 -15.45 -4.36
C ARG A 248 14.49 -16.08 -4.78
N VAL A 249 13.56 -16.21 -3.84
CA VAL A 249 12.17 -16.58 -4.08
C VAL A 249 11.32 -15.32 -4.16
N VAL A 250 10.38 -15.25 -5.10
CA VAL A 250 9.37 -14.19 -5.19
C VAL A 250 7.99 -14.80 -5.03
N ALA A 251 7.20 -14.28 -4.10
CA ALA A 251 5.80 -14.63 -3.92
C ALA A 251 4.92 -13.42 -4.25
N THR A 252 3.93 -13.61 -5.11
CA THR A 252 2.97 -12.59 -5.51
C THR A 252 1.53 -13.01 -5.20
N VAL A 253 0.71 -12.05 -4.77
CA VAL A 253 -0.68 -12.27 -4.36
C VAL A 253 -1.70 -11.38 -5.07
N PHE A 254 -1.34 -10.83 -6.25
CA PHE A 254 -2.04 -9.77 -6.98
C PHE A 254 -1.96 -8.41 -6.25
N HIS A 255 -1.97 -7.32 -7.03
CA HIS A 255 -1.72 -5.95 -6.56
C HIS A 255 -2.64 -5.55 -5.41
N SER A 256 -3.90 -5.29 -5.71
CA SER A 256 -4.88 -4.82 -4.72
C SER A 256 -5.16 -5.86 -3.63
N ASN A 257 -4.93 -7.14 -3.90
CA ASN A 257 -5.07 -8.20 -2.90
C ASN A 257 -3.99 -8.21 -1.81
N SER A 258 -2.81 -7.66 -2.12
CA SER A 258 -1.77 -7.43 -1.11
C SER A 258 -2.09 -6.27 -0.16
N GLU A 259 -3.14 -5.50 -0.43
CA GLU A 259 -3.48 -4.26 0.28
C GLU A 259 -4.89 -4.30 0.91
N ARG A 260 -5.89 -4.75 0.14
CA ARG A 260 -7.31 -4.56 0.44
C ARG A 260 -7.75 -5.02 1.83
N ARG A 261 -7.20 -6.13 2.32
CA ARG A 261 -7.57 -6.66 3.63
C ARG A 261 -7.09 -5.79 4.79
N TYR A 262 -6.00 -5.04 4.61
CA TYR A 262 -5.54 -4.03 5.56
C TYR A 262 -6.65 -3.01 5.88
N LEU A 263 -7.44 -2.60 4.89
CA LEU A 263 -8.50 -1.61 5.09
C LEU A 263 -9.51 -2.05 6.15
N LYS A 264 -9.86 -3.34 6.13
CA LYS A 264 -10.83 -3.95 7.07
C LYS A 264 -10.21 -4.25 8.43
N ASP A 265 -9.04 -4.88 8.42
CA ASP A 265 -8.47 -5.51 9.61
C ASP A 265 -7.62 -4.51 10.42
N VAL A 266 -7.11 -3.45 9.79
CA VAL A 266 -6.20 -2.48 10.41
C VAL A 266 -6.71 -1.04 10.28
N LEU A 267 -6.92 -0.54 9.06
CA LEU A 267 -7.24 0.88 8.85
C LEU A 267 -8.55 1.29 9.52
N ARG A 268 -9.61 0.51 9.33
CA ARG A 268 -10.92 0.78 9.92
C ARG A 268 -10.86 0.89 11.45
N PRO A 269 -10.40 -0.12 12.22
CA PRO A 269 -10.35 0.01 13.68
C PRO A 269 -9.39 1.12 14.14
N MET A 270 -8.29 1.38 13.43
CA MET A 270 -7.40 2.50 13.74
C MET A 270 -8.10 3.85 13.56
N LEU A 271 -8.84 4.04 12.46
CA LEU A 271 -9.57 5.26 12.19
C LEU A 271 -10.74 5.44 13.17
N GLU A 272 -11.49 4.38 13.47
CA GLU A 272 -12.54 4.38 14.49
C GLU A 272 -11.99 4.85 15.84
N LYS A 273 -10.88 4.26 16.31
CA LYS A 273 -10.19 4.69 17.54
C LYS A 273 -9.76 6.16 17.44
N ARG A 274 -9.20 6.58 16.30
CA ARG A 274 -8.68 7.95 16.12
C ARG A 274 -9.77 9.02 16.12
N LEU A 275 -10.98 8.69 15.70
CA LEU A 275 -12.13 9.60 15.67
C LEU A 275 -12.85 9.71 17.02
N GLN A 276 -12.56 8.83 17.99
CA GLN A 276 -13.11 8.95 19.34
C GLN A 276 -12.74 10.31 19.96
N GLY A 277 -13.72 10.97 20.58
CA GLY A 277 -13.53 12.30 21.18
C GLY A 277 -13.41 13.46 20.18
N THR A 278 -13.52 13.19 18.87
CA THR A 278 -13.63 14.23 17.83
C THR A 278 -15.11 14.52 17.51
N PRO A 279 -15.43 15.62 16.78
CA PRO A 279 -16.79 15.85 16.28
C PRO A 279 -17.37 14.71 15.42
N ALA A 280 -16.50 13.85 14.87
CA ALA A 280 -16.87 12.69 14.05
C ALA A 280 -16.97 11.37 14.85
N SER A 281 -17.01 11.40 16.19
CA SER A 281 -17.04 10.18 17.01
C SER A 281 -18.25 9.26 16.76
N GLY A 282 -19.33 9.78 16.16
CA GLY A 282 -20.51 9.00 15.75
C GLY A 282 -20.52 8.59 14.27
N ALA A 283 -19.44 8.83 13.53
CA ALA A 283 -19.35 8.49 12.13
C ALA A 283 -19.32 6.97 11.92
N ARG A 284 -20.10 6.48 10.95
CA ARG A 284 -20.09 5.06 10.57
C ARG A 284 -18.96 4.82 9.56
N ILE A 285 -18.00 3.96 9.89
CA ILE A 285 -16.93 3.58 8.95
C ILE A 285 -17.24 2.21 8.37
N ILE A 286 -17.36 2.14 7.05
CA ILE A 286 -17.59 0.90 6.30
C ILE A 286 -16.44 0.64 5.34
N VAL A 287 -16.21 -0.63 5.01
CA VAL A 287 -15.31 -1.04 3.94
C VAL A 287 -16.17 -1.50 2.77
N SER A 288 -15.82 -1.06 1.56
CA SER A 288 -16.56 -1.37 0.36
C SER A 288 -16.75 -2.87 0.19
N ALA A 289 -18.00 -3.30 0.04
CA ALA A 289 -18.32 -4.67 -0.35
C ALA A 289 -18.26 -4.85 -1.88
N ALA A 290 -18.25 -3.76 -2.66
CA ALA A 290 -18.17 -3.77 -4.12
C ALA A 290 -16.73 -3.84 -4.67
N ASP A 291 -15.73 -3.34 -3.93
CA ASP A 291 -14.33 -3.36 -4.33
C ASP A 291 -13.78 -4.77 -4.52
N ARG A 292 -13.20 -5.05 -5.70
CA ARG A 292 -12.66 -6.35 -6.10
C ARG A 292 -11.39 -6.17 -6.91
N ASP A 293 -10.52 -7.18 -6.84
CA ASP A 293 -9.39 -7.29 -7.75
C ASP A 293 -9.91 -7.43 -9.20
N PRO A 294 -9.29 -6.76 -10.19
CA PRO A 294 -9.69 -6.89 -11.59
C PRO A 294 -9.38 -8.28 -12.18
N TYR A 295 -8.56 -9.09 -11.51
CA TYR A 295 -8.20 -10.44 -11.95
C TYR A 295 -8.88 -11.53 -11.11
N GLU A 296 -9.30 -12.61 -11.78
CA GLU A 296 -9.85 -13.80 -11.14
C GLU A 296 -9.02 -15.05 -11.48
N ILE A 297 -8.78 -15.91 -10.49
CA ILE A 297 -8.19 -17.23 -10.71
C ILE A 297 -9.28 -18.21 -11.13
N ILE A 298 -9.33 -18.55 -12.43
CA ILE A 298 -10.28 -19.53 -12.95
C ILE A 298 -9.77 -20.96 -12.76
N ASN A 299 -10.42 -21.73 -11.87
CA ASN A 299 -10.17 -23.17 -11.75
C ASN A 299 -10.89 -23.95 -12.86
N ARG A 300 -10.15 -24.26 -13.94
CA ARG A 300 -10.67 -25.00 -15.11
C ARG A 300 -11.17 -26.42 -14.81
N ALA A 301 -10.81 -27.02 -13.67
CA ALA A 301 -11.25 -28.37 -13.32
C ALA A 301 -12.65 -28.41 -12.68
N LYS A 302 -13.20 -27.25 -12.26
CA LYS A 302 -14.59 -27.13 -11.82
C LYS A 302 -15.42 -26.58 -12.97
N PRO A 303 -16.45 -27.29 -13.48
CA PRO A 303 -17.35 -26.73 -14.47
C PRO A 303 -18.00 -25.47 -13.90
N VAL A 304 -17.86 -24.34 -14.59
CA VAL A 304 -18.63 -23.14 -14.26
C VAL A 304 -20.09 -23.50 -14.52
N ALA A 305 -20.90 -23.60 -13.47
CA ALA A 305 -22.33 -23.71 -13.64
C ALA A 305 -22.81 -22.42 -14.29
N LEU A 306 -23.07 -22.46 -15.60
CA LEU A 306 -23.79 -21.40 -16.32
C LEU A 306 -25.13 -21.22 -15.59
N GLN A 307 -25.22 -20.20 -14.73
CA GLN A 307 -26.50 -19.76 -14.21
C GLN A 307 -27.27 -19.19 -15.40
N ARG A 308 -28.11 -20.04 -16.01
CA ARG A 308 -29.13 -19.57 -16.95
C ARG A 308 -29.97 -18.54 -16.19
N ALA A 309 -29.91 -17.28 -16.62
CA ALA A 309 -30.82 -16.24 -16.16
C ALA A 309 -32.24 -16.80 -16.26
N LYS A 310 -32.93 -16.94 -15.12
CA LYS A 310 -34.33 -17.35 -15.12
C LYS A 310 -35.09 -16.30 -15.92
N PRO A 311 -35.87 -16.67 -16.95
CA PRO A 311 -36.72 -15.69 -17.64
C PRO A 311 -37.66 -15.10 -16.59
N ALA A 312 -37.78 -13.76 -16.61
CA ALA A 312 -38.65 -13.03 -15.69
C ALA A 312 -40.08 -13.56 -15.81
N SER A 313 -40.49 -14.40 -14.85
CA SER A 313 -41.86 -14.85 -14.77
C SER A 313 -42.70 -13.66 -14.30
N ARG A 314 -43.63 -13.22 -15.16
CA ARG A 314 -44.69 -12.28 -14.80
C ARG A 314 -45.39 -12.78 -13.54
N GLN A 315 -45.10 -12.17 -12.39
CA GLN A 315 -45.81 -12.44 -11.15
C GLN A 315 -47.19 -11.82 -11.23
N ARG A 316 -48.22 -12.67 -11.34
CA ARG A 316 -49.61 -12.29 -11.14
C ARG A 316 -49.86 -12.26 -9.63
N ALA A 317 -50.21 -11.10 -9.10
CA ALA A 317 -50.45 -10.89 -7.67
C ALA A 317 -51.57 -11.81 -7.14
N LYS A 318 -51.30 -12.50 -6.03
CA LYS A 318 -52.31 -13.13 -5.16
C LYS A 318 -51.91 -12.99 -3.68
N PRO A 319 -52.89 -12.98 -2.76
CA PRO A 319 -52.85 -12.16 -1.56
C PRO A 319 -52.14 -12.83 -0.37
N ALA A 320 -51.77 -11.97 0.57
CA ALA A 320 -50.99 -12.28 1.77
C ALA A 320 -51.68 -13.27 2.70
N SER A 321 -50.96 -14.33 3.07
CA SER A 321 -51.25 -15.15 4.26
C SER A 321 -49.99 -15.30 5.09
N ARG A 322 -50.08 -14.88 6.36
CA ARG A 322 -49.06 -15.00 7.41
C ARG A 322 -48.52 -16.42 7.53
N GLN A 323 -47.21 -16.59 7.39
CA GLN A 323 -46.48 -17.72 7.95
C GLN A 323 -45.20 -17.24 8.65
N ARG A 324 -45.01 -17.77 9.86
CA ARG A 324 -43.93 -17.50 10.82
C ARG A 324 -42.54 -17.73 10.21
N ALA A 325 -41.62 -16.80 10.46
CA ALA A 325 -40.20 -16.96 10.18
C ALA A 325 -39.58 -18.05 11.07
N LYS A 326 -38.81 -18.96 10.47
CA LYS A 326 -37.83 -19.81 11.17
C LYS A 326 -36.49 -19.06 11.23
N PRO A 327 -35.74 -19.15 12.34
CA PRO A 327 -34.45 -18.47 12.46
C PRO A 327 -33.41 -19.13 11.56
N CYS A 328 -32.61 -18.29 10.90
CA CYS A 328 -31.46 -18.67 10.10
C CYS A 328 -30.33 -19.05 11.07
N GLN A 329 -29.75 -20.24 10.91
CA GLN A 329 -28.56 -20.64 11.66
C GLN A 329 -27.35 -19.90 11.09
N GLU A 330 -26.76 -19.02 11.91
CA GLU A 330 -25.42 -18.49 11.70
C GLU A 330 -24.42 -19.65 11.69
N GLN A 331 -23.62 -19.73 10.62
CA GLN A 331 -22.42 -20.55 10.63
C GLN A 331 -21.39 -19.84 11.50
N THR A 332 -21.20 -20.34 12.72
CA THR A 332 -20.14 -19.91 13.63
C THR A 332 -18.77 -20.24 13.04
N LEU A 333 -17.91 -19.22 12.96
CA LEU A 333 -16.46 -19.37 12.77
C LEU A 333 -15.88 -20.21 13.91
N ASP A 334 -14.87 -21.01 13.59
CA ASP A 334 -14.24 -21.96 14.51
C ASP A 334 -13.54 -21.23 15.67
N ALA A 335 -13.52 -21.83 16.86
CA ALA A 335 -13.10 -21.20 18.11
C ALA A 335 -11.60 -20.82 18.16
N GLN A 336 -10.81 -21.25 17.17
CA GLN A 336 -9.39 -20.91 17.03
C GLN A 336 -9.14 -19.54 16.37
N ASP A 337 -10.11 -18.99 15.63
CA ASP A 337 -9.96 -17.69 14.95
C ASP A 337 -10.37 -16.49 15.84
N GLN A 338 -11.09 -16.72 16.93
CA GLN A 338 -11.38 -15.65 17.91
C GLN A 338 -10.15 -15.29 18.75
N TYR A 339 -9.21 -16.22 18.93
CA TYR A 339 -8.03 -16.02 19.77
C TYR A 339 -7.02 -15.04 19.15
N THR A 340 -6.96 -14.95 17.82
CA THR A 340 -6.02 -14.08 17.09
C THR A 340 -6.46 -12.61 17.08
N PHE A 341 -7.75 -12.32 17.06
CA PHE A 341 -8.26 -10.94 17.03
C PHE A 341 -8.15 -10.23 18.39
N GLN A 342 -8.44 -10.94 19.48
CA GLN A 342 -8.31 -10.39 20.84
C GLN A 342 -6.85 -10.17 21.25
N ALA A 343 -5.94 -11.03 20.79
CA ALA A 343 -4.50 -10.85 20.98
C ALA A 343 -3.95 -9.63 20.23
N LEU A 344 -4.50 -9.30 19.05
CA LEU A 344 -4.12 -8.11 18.29
C LEU A 344 -4.54 -6.81 19.02
N LEU A 345 -5.77 -6.78 19.57
CA LEU A 345 -6.26 -5.63 20.34
C LEU A 345 -5.46 -5.41 21.63
N GLN A 346 -5.11 -6.47 22.36
CA GLN A 346 -4.27 -6.39 23.56
C GLN A 346 -2.84 -5.93 23.27
N ALA A 347 -2.29 -6.30 22.10
CA ALA A 347 -0.97 -5.83 21.68
C ALA A 347 -0.97 -4.32 21.35
N ILE A 348 -2.09 -3.78 20.86
CA ILE A 348 -2.28 -2.34 20.60
C ILE A 348 -2.46 -1.56 21.91
N GLU A 349 -3.10 -2.14 22.92
CA GLU A 349 -3.21 -1.54 24.27
C GLU A 349 -1.86 -1.43 24.99
N ALA A 350 -0.91 -2.32 24.71
CA ALA A 350 0.43 -2.32 25.31
C ALA A 350 1.39 -1.27 24.70
N MET A 351 0.97 -0.53 23.67
CA MET A 351 1.81 0.45 22.95
C MET A 351 1.57 1.91 23.37
N GLU A 352 0.76 2.21 24.38
CA GLU A 352 0.60 3.58 24.89
C GLU A 352 1.56 3.88 26.06
N PRO A 353 2.29 5.01 26.05
CA PRO A 353 2.97 5.49 27.24
C PRO A 353 1.93 5.99 28.24
N GLY A 354 1.94 5.43 29.45
CA GLY A 354 1.01 5.79 30.52
C GLY A 354 1.02 7.29 30.84
N PRO A 355 -0.08 7.81 31.43
CA PRO A 355 -0.21 9.24 31.67
C PRO A 355 0.83 9.74 32.66
N SER A 356 1.51 10.84 32.30
CA SER A 356 2.38 11.60 33.17
C SER A 356 1.59 12.21 34.32
N THR A 357 1.84 11.78 35.56
CA THR A 357 1.39 12.48 36.75
C THR A 357 2.59 13.12 37.45
N SER A 358 2.58 14.45 37.46
CA SER A 358 3.43 15.30 38.29
C SER A 358 2.86 15.41 39.71
N GLY A 359 3.70 15.28 40.74
CA GLY A 359 3.45 15.94 42.04
C GLY A 359 3.72 15.15 43.33
N ASN A 360 4.88 15.47 43.94
CA ASN A 360 5.21 15.61 45.37
C ASN A 360 5.20 14.42 46.38
N ASN A 361 6.42 14.17 46.89
CA ASN A 361 6.89 13.84 48.25
C ASN A 361 5.83 13.55 49.34
N ASP A 362 5.97 12.43 50.08
CA ASP A 362 6.79 12.32 51.31
C ASP A 362 6.74 10.86 51.86
N ASN A 363 7.67 10.52 52.76
CA ASN A 363 7.75 9.34 53.66
C ASN A 363 8.85 8.27 53.40
N SER A 364 10.00 8.54 54.02
CA SER A 364 10.78 7.71 54.98
C SER A 364 10.75 6.16 54.96
N GLU A 365 11.99 5.62 54.79
CA GLU A 365 12.63 4.41 55.36
C GLU A 365 12.35 2.99 54.76
N PRO A 366 13.28 2.00 54.92
CA PRO A 366 14.74 2.06 54.80
C PRO A 366 15.32 0.97 53.85
N ILE A 367 16.57 1.17 53.43
CA ILE A 367 17.37 0.36 52.48
C ILE A 367 17.83 -0.98 53.11
N PRO A 368 17.70 -2.14 52.42
CA PRO A 368 18.47 -3.33 52.74
C PRO A 368 19.73 -3.46 51.86
N GLN A 369 20.81 -3.87 52.52
CA GLN A 369 22.20 -3.90 52.07
C GLN A 369 22.49 -4.97 50.99
N SER A 370 23.41 -4.64 50.08
CA SER A 370 24.00 -5.49 49.05
C SER A 370 24.87 -6.63 49.63
N PRO A 371 24.85 -7.84 49.05
CA PRO A 371 25.83 -8.87 49.36
C PRO A 371 27.12 -8.74 48.51
N ARG A 372 28.22 -9.15 49.15
CA ARG A 372 29.63 -9.00 48.79
C ARG A 372 30.09 -9.83 47.58
N SER A 373 31.09 -9.30 46.86
CA SER A 373 31.91 -9.97 45.84
C SER A 373 32.90 -11.00 46.43
N PRO A 374 33.31 -12.03 45.67
CA PRO A 374 34.49 -12.86 45.94
C PRO A 374 35.77 -12.36 45.19
N PRO A 375 36.98 -12.83 45.56
CA PRO A 375 38.25 -12.11 45.31
C PRO A 375 39.14 -12.70 44.19
N GLY A 376 39.97 -11.81 43.57
CA GLY A 376 41.32 -12.01 42.96
C GLY A 376 41.48 -13.04 41.82
N MET A 377 42.33 -12.93 40.81
CA MET A 377 43.45 -12.06 40.41
C MET A 377 43.79 -12.46 38.95
N ALA A 378 44.17 -11.51 38.09
CA ALA A 378 45.33 -11.57 37.17
C ALA A 378 45.17 -10.55 36.03
N SER A 379 46.08 -9.58 36.02
CA SER A 379 46.21 -8.48 35.07
C SER A 379 46.91 -8.93 33.79
N VAL A 380 46.46 -8.48 32.62
CA VAL A 380 47.23 -8.51 31.35
C VAL A 380 47.11 -7.13 30.67
N PRO A 381 48.21 -6.51 30.22
CA PRO A 381 48.25 -5.10 29.80
C PRO A 381 47.93 -4.88 28.31
N ASN A 382 47.37 -3.69 28.00
CA ASN A 382 47.23 -3.15 26.65
C ASN A 382 48.59 -2.73 26.04
N PRO A 383 48.76 -2.82 24.71
CA PRO A 383 49.75 -2.05 23.99
C PRO A 383 49.13 -0.94 23.09
N PRO A 384 49.94 0.02 22.62
CA PRO A 384 49.56 1.43 22.47
C PRO A 384 49.27 1.86 21.02
N SER A 385 48.60 3.02 20.90
CA SER A 385 48.58 3.88 19.70
C SER A 385 49.94 4.52 19.46
N LEU A 386 50.34 4.77 18.20
CA LEU A 386 51.07 5.96 17.72
C LEU A 386 51.26 5.92 16.18
N ASP A 387 51.47 7.12 15.63
CA ASP A 387 51.44 7.57 14.23
C ASP A 387 52.48 6.96 13.24
N GLU A 388 52.18 7.14 11.94
CA GLU A 388 52.98 6.97 10.71
C GLU A 388 54.25 7.87 10.63
N PRO A 389 55.10 7.85 9.54
CA PRO A 389 55.20 6.97 8.34
C PRO A 389 56.66 6.50 8.05
N MET A 390 56.87 5.66 7.00
CA MET A 390 57.86 5.84 5.91
C MET A 390 58.11 4.55 5.08
N LEU A 391 57.96 4.70 3.76
CA LEU A 391 58.77 4.16 2.64
C LEU A 391 58.96 2.63 2.45
N GLY A 392 58.50 2.14 1.28
CA GLY A 392 59.39 1.44 0.34
C GLY A 392 58.94 0.12 -0.29
N SER A 393 58.68 0.17 -1.61
CA SER A 393 58.72 -0.91 -2.63
C SER A 393 57.68 -2.05 -2.52
N GLY A 394 56.99 -2.50 -3.56
CA GLY A 394 57.03 -2.34 -5.01
C GLY A 394 56.35 -3.58 -5.61
N GLY A 395 55.50 -3.43 -6.65
CA GLY A 395 54.88 -4.58 -7.33
C GLY A 395 53.55 -4.27 -8.00
N ASP A 396 53.63 -3.81 -9.24
CA ASP A 396 52.56 -3.47 -10.19
C ASP A 396 51.56 -4.60 -10.49
N TRP A 397 50.28 -4.24 -10.66
CA TRP A 397 49.40 -4.73 -11.74
C TRP A 397 48.37 -3.64 -12.09
N GLN A 398 48.48 -3.10 -13.32
CA GLN A 398 47.68 -2.01 -13.87
C GLN A 398 46.33 -2.46 -14.42
N LEU A 399 45.30 -1.61 -14.25
CA LEU A 399 44.12 -1.52 -15.11
C LEU A 399 44.18 -0.20 -15.89
N PRO A 400 43.70 -0.13 -17.15
CA PRO A 400 43.89 1.04 -17.99
C PRO A 400 42.87 2.16 -17.70
N TYR A 401 43.42 3.37 -17.63
CA TYR A 401 42.73 4.67 -17.72
C TYR A 401 42.36 4.99 -19.18
N SER A 402 41.31 5.80 -19.37
CA SER A 402 41.33 6.86 -20.36
C SER A 402 40.80 8.17 -19.76
N GLU A 403 41.63 9.20 -19.89
CA GLU A 403 41.57 10.63 -19.53
C GLU A 403 40.20 11.30 -19.74
N ALA A 404 39.67 12.09 -18.80
CA ALA A 404 40.04 13.43 -18.33
C ALA A 404 39.54 14.58 -19.23
N ALA A 405 38.66 15.42 -18.68
CA ALA A 405 38.71 16.89 -18.81
C ALA A 405 37.78 17.55 -17.79
N THR A 406 38.40 18.30 -16.89
CA THR A 406 37.87 19.19 -15.86
C THR A 406 37.39 20.52 -16.45
N GLY A 407 36.35 21.13 -15.87
CA GLY A 407 36.08 22.57 -16.02
C GLY A 407 34.72 23.01 -15.48
N SER A 408 34.72 23.92 -14.52
CA SER A 408 33.56 24.66 -13.97
C SER A 408 34.09 26.03 -13.50
N PRO A 409 33.27 27.05 -13.18
CA PRO A 409 32.18 27.70 -13.95
C PRO A 409 32.37 29.25 -14.02
N SER A 410 31.69 29.94 -14.94
CA SER A 410 31.27 31.36 -14.75
C SER A 410 30.42 31.91 -15.91
N ASP A 411 29.22 32.39 -15.54
CA ASP A 411 28.58 33.67 -15.87
C ASP A 411 28.44 34.24 -17.30
N VAL A 412 27.15 34.51 -17.61
CA VAL A 412 26.58 35.65 -18.36
C VAL A 412 26.65 35.63 -19.90
N LEU A 413 25.49 35.46 -20.56
CA LEU A 413 24.82 36.55 -21.32
C LEU A 413 23.49 36.10 -21.95
N MET A 414 22.51 37.02 -21.93
CA MET A 414 21.23 36.96 -22.62
C MET A 414 21.39 36.87 -24.15
N GLY A 415 20.52 36.11 -24.81
CA GLY A 415 20.39 36.07 -26.27
C GLY A 415 18.97 35.73 -26.70
N ALA A 416 18.36 36.63 -27.47
CA ALA A 416 16.94 36.75 -27.77
C ALA A 416 16.32 35.65 -28.65
N MET A 417 15.01 35.48 -28.47
CA MET A 417 14.06 34.77 -29.33
C MET A 417 14.13 35.28 -30.78
N GLN A 418 14.04 34.36 -31.75
CA GLN A 418 13.61 34.64 -33.11
C GLN A 418 12.37 33.81 -33.45
N PRO A 419 11.34 34.39 -34.10
CA PRO A 419 10.09 33.69 -34.42
C PRO A 419 10.20 32.86 -35.71
N ALA A 420 9.41 31.79 -35.76
CA ALA A 420 9.24 30.91 -36.92
C ALA A 420 8.47 31.61 -38.07
N PRO A 421 8.72 31.26 -39.36
CA PRO A 421 8.00 31.83 -40.49
C PRO A 421 6.61 31.21 -40.70
N ASP A 422 5.66 32.04 -41.11
CA ASP A 422 4.25 31.72 -41.38
C ASP A 422 4.05 30.74 -42.57
N PRO A 423 2.97 29.92 -42.56
CA PRO A 423 2.68 28.96 -43.62
C PRO A 423 1.94 29.58 -44.82
N VAL A 424 2.28 29.09 -46.03
CA VAL A 424 1.65 29.39 -47.32
C VAL A 424 0.25 28.77 -47.42
N PRO A 425 -0.79 29.46 -47.93
CA PRO A 425 -2.15 28.92 -48.02
C PRO A 425 -2.32 27.97 -49.22
N LYS A 426 -2.97 26.83 -49.00
CA LYS A 426 -3.42 25.92 -50.07
C LYS A 426 -4.80 26.35 -50.59
N ARG A 427 -4.94 26.32 -51.91
CA ARG A 427 -6.21 26.50 -52.65
C ARG A 427 -7.17 25.34 -52.39
N GLU A 428 -8.43 25.67 -52.18
CA GLU A 428 -9.58 24.76 -52.26
C GLU A 428 -10.10 24.78 -53.70
N ASP A 429 -10.43 23.60 -54.24
CA ASP A 429 -11.41 23.42 -55.31
C ASP A 429 -12.30 22.20 -54.95
N PRO A 430 -13.60 22.22 -55.29
CA PRO A 430 -14.61 21.31 -54.73
C PRO A 430 -15.05 20.18 -55.70
N ASP A 431 -15.86 19.27 -55.15
CA ASP A 431 -16.77 18.30 -55.79
C ASP A 431 -16.16 17.03 -56.45
N GLU A 432 -16.43 15.86 -55.83
CA GLU A 432 -17.29 14.78 -56.37
C GLU A 432 -17.28 13.52 -55.46
N ASP A 433 -18.45 12.91 -55.29
CA ASP A 433 -18.79 11.67 -54.57
C ASP A 433 -19.52 10.72 -55.57
N PRO A 434 -19.89 9.44 -55.32
CA PRO A 434 -19.30 8.28 -54.61
C PRO A 434 -19.09 7.06 -55.56
N ARG A 435 -18.27 6.06 -55.17
CA ARG A 435 -18.59 4.60 -55.11
C ARG A 435 -17.38 3.65 -55.30
N GLU A 436 -17.37 2.66 -54.40
CA GLU A 436 -17.01 1.23 -54.51
C GLU A 436 -15.58 0.72 -54.82
N ASP A 437 -15.28 -0.34 -54.05
CA ASP A 437 -14.36 -1.47 -54.24
C ASP A 437 -12.88 -1.42 -53.77
N THR A 438 -12.61 -2.35 -52.85
CA THR A 438 -11.36 -2.78 -52.16
C THR A 438 -10.37 -3.50 -53.12
N PRO A 439 -9.13 -3.98 -52.77
CA PRO A 439 -8.46 -4.15 -51.46
C PRO A 439 -6.90 -3.92 -51.40
N VAL A 440 -6.32 -4.15 -50.21
CA VAL A 440 -4.90 -4.51 -49.87
C VAL A 440 -3.79 -3.43 -49.91
N GLY A 441 -3.20 -3.16 -48.73
CA GLY A 441 -1.73 -3.22 -48.56
C GLY A 441 -1.02 -1.98 -48.02
N SER A 442 -0.42 -2.14 -46.82
CA SER A 442 0.76 -1.43 -46.25
C SER A 442 0.52 -0.71 -44.91
N PRO A 443 1.54 -0.64 -44.03
CA PRO A 443 1.40 -1.03 -42.64
C PRO A 443 1.05 0.14 -41.72
N VAL A 444 0.21 -0.15 -40.72
CA VAL A 444 0.05 0.71 -39.55
C VAL A 444 1.37 0.68 -38.79
N LYS A 445 1.98 1.85 -38.64
CA LYS A 445 3.07 2.08 -37.68
C LYS A 445 2.52 1.81 -36.27
N THR A 446 2.74 0.62 -35.76
CA THR A 446 2.68 0.36 -34.33
C THR A 446 3.93 1.01 -33.72
N GLU A 447 3.79 2.21 -33.18
CA GLU A 447 4.79 2.71 -32.24
C GLU A 447 4.77 1.80 -31.01
N HIS A 448 5.95 1.29 -30.69
CA HIS A 448 6.21 0.35 -29.61
C HIS A 448 6.04 1.05 -28.26
N TRP A 449 4.93 0.76 -27.58
CA TRP A 449 4.72 1.11 -26.18
C TRP A 449 5.08 -0.10 -25.31
N TYR A 450 6.36 -0.24 -24.98
CA TYR A 450 6.84 -1.07 -23.88
C TYR A 450 8.11 -0.46 -23.30
N ASN A 451 7.93 0.40 -22.29
CA ASN A 451 8.83 0.63 -21.16
C ASN A 451 8.38 1.92 -20.49
N GLU A 452 7.76 1.81 -19.33
CA GLU A 452 8.26 2.41 -18.09
C GLU A 452 7.36 1.95 -16.94
N GLY A 453 8.02 1.61 -15.83
CA GLY A 453 7.52 0.76 -14.75
C GLY A 453 6.29 1.30 -14.05
N TRP A 454 5.52 0.34 -13.55
CA TRP A 454 4.35 0.50 -12.70
C TRP A 454 4.73 0.93 -11.29
#